data_AF-A0A1A8E806-F1
#
_entry.id   AF-A0A1A8E806-F1
#
_cell.length_a   1.000
_cell.length_b   1.000
_cell.length_c   1.000
_cell.angle_alpha   90.00
_cell.angle_beta   90.00
_cell.angle_gamma   90.00
#
_symmetry.space_group_name_H-M   'P 1'
#
loop_
_entity.id
_entity.type
_entity.pdbx_description
1 polymer ?
#
loop_
_entity_poly.entity_id
_entity_poly.type
_entity_poly.pdbx_seq_one_letter_code
_entity_poly.pdbx_strand_id
1 'polypeptide(L)'
;VCEVYEVVPCREVGMVLRYLSGRVFILDFIPGSQAHADKFISPGDIIDEINGTSLRNSKNGQAGVVLSRLRGHPLSIHVLRWRAQDGTVYQPLIKLLQTLRMENPHLQLGPASHRQPSREQRPPSSSQCLKDGR
;
A
#
# COMPACT_ATOMS: atom_id res chain seq x y z
N VAL A 1 12.10 -6.31 2.47
CA VAL A 1 11.66 -4.90 2.58
C VAL A 1 10.84 -4.47 1.37
N CYS A 2 11.11 -4.96 0.15
CA CYS A 2 10.20 -4.73 -0.97
C CYS A 2 9.14 -5.84 -1.02
N GLU A 3 7.88 -5.49 -1.17
CA GLU A 3 6.74 -6.41 -1.28
C GLU A 3 5.82 -5.94 -2.42
N VAL A 4 5.05 -6.85 -3.00
CA VAL A 4 4.06 -6.52 -4.04
C VAL A 4 2.66 -6.59 -3.44
N TYR A 5 1.93 -5.50 -3.54
CA TYR A 5 0.53 -5.40 -3.16
C TYR A 5 -0.36 -5.55 -4.41
N GLU A 6 -1.01 -6.70 -4.51
CA GLU A 6 -1.92 -7.06 -5.61
C GLU A 6 -3.37 -6.76 -5.22
N VAL A 7 -4.08 -5.94 -6.00
CA VAL A 7 -5.45 -5.50 -5.67
C VAL A 7 -6.25 -5.08 -6.89
N VAL A 8 -7.58 -5.22 -6.85
CA VAL A 8 -8.49 -4.73 -7.90
C VAL A 8 -9.50 -3.75 -7.27
N PRO A 9 -9.22 -2.44 -7.24
CA PRO A 9 -10.13 -1.49 -6.61
C PRO A 9 -11.35 -1.23 -7.48
N CYS A 10 -12.56 -1.44 -6.94
CA CYS A 10 -13.81 -1.09 -7.62
C CYS A 10 -13.96 0.42 -7.90
N ARG A 11 -13.39 1.27 -7.05
CA ARG A 11 -13.39 2.74 -7.20
C ARG A 11 -12.00 3.33 -7.07
N GLU A 12 -11.39 3.14 -5.90
CA GLU A 12 -10.05 3.61 -5.58
C GLU A 12 -9.40 2.69 -4.56
N VAL A 13 -8.06 2.72 -4.49
CA VAL A 13 -7.31 2.02 -3.46
C VAL A 13 -7.44 2.72 -2.10
N GLY A 14 -7.53 4.05 -2.10
CA GLY A 14 -7.76 4.88 -0.91
C GLY A 14 -6.53 5.09 -0.02
N MET A 15 -5.48 5.66 -0.59
CA MET A 15 -4.25 6.02 0.09
C MET A 15 -4.05 7.54 0.10
N VAL A 16 -3.52 8.07 1.19
CA VAL A 16 -3.04 9.45 1.30
C VAL A 16 -1.54 9.45 1.07
N LEU A 17 -1.08 10.18 0.05
CA LEU A 17 0.30 10.13 -0.43
C LEU A 17 1.05 11.44 -0.17
N ARG A 18 2.34 11.33 0.14
CA ARG A 18 3.28 12.47 0.24
C ARG A 18 4.51 12.24 -0.62
N TYR A 19 4.87 13.25 -1.39
CA TYR A 19 6.07 13.22 -2.20
C TYR A 19 7.19 13.94 -1.44
N LEU A 20 8.28 13.23 -1.16
CA LEU A 20 9.43 13.75 -0.44
C LEU A 20 10.70 13.20 -1.09
N SER A 21 11.61 14.11 -1.49
CA SER A 21 12.89 13.76 -2.12
C SER A 21 12.75 12.76 -3.27
N GLY A 22 11.73 12.95 -4.12
CA GLY A 22 11.47 12.09 -5.28
C GLY A 22 10.87 10.72 -4.95
N ARG A 23 10.42 10.49 -3.73
CA ARG A 23 9.76 9.23 -3.30
C ARG A 23 8.31 9.49 -2.89
N VAL A 24 7.48 8.47 -3.07
CA VAL A 24 6.03 8.53 -2.78
C VAL A 24 5.74 7.77 -1.49
N PHE A 25 5.62 8.49 -0.39
CA PHE A 25 5.30 7.93 0.93
C PHE A 25 3.79 7.78 1.11
N ILE A 26 3.39 6.71 1.78
CA ILE A 26 2.04 6.55 2.30
C ILE A 26 1.96 7.25 3.67
N LEU A 27 1.04 8.20 3.81
CA LEU A 27 0.80 8.90 5.08
C LEU A 27 -0.35 8.28 5.86
N ASP A 28 -1.41 7.89 5.18
CA ASP A 28 -2.64 7.39 5.80
C ASP A 28 -3.51 6.69 4.75
N PHE A 29 -4.67 6.18 5.18
CA PHE A 29 -5.67 5.56 4.33
C PHE A 29 -7.03 6.22 4.50
N ILE A 30 -7.81 6.22 3.42
CA ILE A 30 -9.20 6.70 3.48
C ILE A 30 -10.02 5.66 4.26
N PRO A 31 -10.74 6.03 5.33
CA PRO A 31 -11.56 5.07 6.08
C PRO A 31 -12.57 4.34 5.20
N GLY A 32 -12.64 3.02 5.33
CA GLY A 32 -13.53 2.16 4.53
C GLY A 32 -13.05 1.89 3.09
N SER A 33 -11.89 2.42 2.69
CA SER A 33 -11.28 2.08 1.40
C SER A 33 -10.63 0.69 1.37
N GLN A 34 -10.25 0.25 0.17
CA GLN A 34 -9.59 -1.03 -0.05
C GLN A 34 -8.28 -1.15 0.74
N ALA A 35 -7.38 -0.16 0.67
CA ALA A 35 -6.12 -0.17 1.42
C ALA A 35 -6.33 -0.17 2.93
N HIS A 36 -7.34 0.55 3.41
CA HIS A 36 -7.69 0.56 4.83
C HIS A 36 -8.19 -0.82 5.31
N ALA A 37 -8.96 -1.53 4.48
CA ALA A 37 -9.46 -2.86 4.78
C ALA A 37 -8.36 -3.94 4.71
N ASP A 38 -7.52 -3.89 3.68
CA ASP A 38 -6.53 -4.94 3.41
C ASP A 38 -5.38 -4.94 4.42
N LYS A 39 -5.03 -3.76 4.96
CA LYS A 39 -3.93 -3.57 5.93
C LYS A 39 -2.59 -4.14 5.46
N PHE A 40 -2.45 -4.35 4.15
CA PHE A 40 -1.24 -4.91 3.55
C PHE A 40 -0.10 -3.90 3.63
N ILE A 41 -0.37 -2.62 3.42
CA ILE A 41 0.62 -1.53 3.49
C ILE A 41 0.45 -0.73 4.79
N SER A 42 1.45 0.08 5.14
CA SER A 42 1.44 0.86 6.38
C SER A 42 1.94 2.29 6.16
N PRO A 43 1.47 3.28 6.96
CA PRO A 43 2.03 4.61 6.93
C PRO A 43 3.55 4.59 7.15
N GLY A 44 4.28 5.34 6.33
CA GLY A 44 5.74 5.32 6.23
C GLY A 44 6.28 4.50 5.08
N ASP A 45 5.52 3.50 4.58
CA ASP A 45 5.91 2.73 3.41
C ASP A 45 5.98 3.61 2.14
N ILE A 46 6.73 3.16 1.14
CA ILE A 46 7.00 3.90 -0.10
C ILE A 46 6.48 3.11 -1.29
N ILE A 47 5.77 3.77 -2.20
CA ILE A 47 5.40 3.20 -3.49
C ILE A 47 6.53 3.45 -4.48
N ASP A 48 7.17 2.39 -4.97
CA ASP A 48 8.27 2.46 -5.95
C ASP A 48 7.75 2.30 -7.39
N GLU A 49 6.70 1.48 -7.59
CA GLU A 49 6.14 1.17 -8.92
C GLU A 49 4.65 0.84 -8.85
N ILE A 50 3.92 1.13 -9.94
CA ILE A 50 2.53 0.70 -10.17
C ILE A 50 2.41 0.15 -11.58
N ASN A 51 2.08 -1.14 -11.74
CA ASN A 51 1.90 -1.81 -13.04
C ASN A 51 3.05 -1.52 -14.04
N GLY A 52 4.31 -1.68 -13.65
CA GLY A 52 5.46 -1.37 -14.52
C GLY A 52 5.81 0.11 -14.63
N THR A 53 4.99 1.03 -14.09
CA THR A 53 5.28 2.47 -14.08
C THR A 53 6.06 2.84 -12.83
N SER A 54 7.35 3.12 -13.02
CA SER A 54 8.22 3.60 -11.94
C SER A 54 7.77 4.96 -11.39
N LEU A 55 7.78 5.08 -10.06
CA LEU A 55 7.52 6.31 -9.32
C LEU A 55 8.80 6.89 -8.69
N ARG A 56 9.98 6.44 -9.14
CA ARG A 56 11.25 7.05 -8.73
C ARG A 56 11.36 8.45 -9.29
N ASN A 57 11.76 9.39 -8.44
CA ASN A 57 11.83 10.82 -8.76
C ASN A 57 10.47 11.41 -9.18
N SER A 58 9.39 10.81 -8.69
CA SER A 58 8.04 11.22 -9.04
C SER A 58 7.72 12.61 -8.50
N LYS A 59 7.02 13.41 -9.31
CA LYS A 59 6.46 14.71 -8.93
C LYS A 59 5.06 14.55 -8.36
N ASN A 60 4.62 15.54 -7.58
CA ASN A 60 3.27 15.57 -6.99
C ASN A 60 2.19 15.24 -8.02
N GLY A 61 1.28 14.34 -7.64
CA GLY A 61 0.13 13.94 -8.46
C GLY A 61 0.40 12.85 -9.50
N GLN A 62 1.65 12.53 -9.83
CA GLN A 62 1.95 11.52 -10.86
C GLN A 62 1.41 10.13 -10.48
N ALA A 63 1.54 9.68 -9.23
CA ALA A 63 0.95 8.41 -8.80
C ALA A 63 -0.59 8.43 -8.93
N GLY A 64 -1.22 9.58 -8.65
CA GLY A 64 -2.66 9.76 -8.83
C GLY A 64 -3.09 9.69 -10.30
N VAL A 65 -2.29 10.22 -11.23
CA VAL A 65 -2.52 10.11 -12.67
C VAL A 65 -2.36 8.66 -13.15
N VAL A 66 -1.39 7.91 -12.62
CA VAL A 66 -1.21 6.49 -12.95
C VAL A 66 -2.40 5.67 -12.44
N LEU A 67 -2.77 5.83 -11.17
CA LEU A 67 -3.88 5.11 -10.55
C LEU A 67 -5.24 5.43 -11.20
N SER A 68 -5.46 6.68 -11.64
CA SER A 68 -6.74 7.06 -12.27
C SER A 68 -6.97 6.37 -13.61
N ARG A 69 -5.91 6.09 -14.36
CA ARG A 69 -5.94 5.36 -15.65
C ARG A 69 -6.21 3.86 -15.47
N LEU A 70 -5.93 3.33 -14.29
CA LEU A 70 -6.02 1.90 -13.96
C LEU A 70 -7.24 1.58 -13.08
N ARG A 71 -8.20 2.50 -12.95
CA ARG A 71 -9.44 2.27 -12.20
C ARG A 71 -10.19 1.06 -12.74
N GLY A 72 -10.66 0.20 -11.86
CA GLY A 72 -11.37 -1.04 -12.23
C GLY A 72 -10.49 -2.13 -12.85
N HIS A 73 -9.17 -1.91 -12.95
CA HIS A 73 -8.22 -2.90 -13.45
C HIS A 73 -7.38 -3.48 -12.32
N PRO A 74 -6.81 -4.68 -12.48
CA PRO A 74 -5.83 -5.19 -11.54
C PRO A 74 -4.61 -4.28 -11.40
N LEU A 75 -4.21 -4.08 -10.15
CA LEU A 75 -3.04 -3.31 -9.75
C LEU A 75 -2.03 -4.23 -9.08
N SER A 76 -0.79 -4.12 -9.53
CA SER A 76 0.43 -4.62 -8.93
C SER A 76 1.24 -3.41 -8.46
N ILE A 77 1.30 -3.22 -7.15
CA ILE A 77 1.95 -2.07 -6.54
C ILE A 77 3.20 -2.54 -5.82
N HIS A 78 4.38 -2.10 -6.26
CA HIS A 78 5.63 -2.42 -5.57
C HIS A 78 5.87 -1.43 -4.43
N VAL A 79 6.03 -1.98 -3.23
CA VAL A 79 6.11 -1.21 -1.99
C VAL A 79 7.42 -1.50 -1.28
N LEU A 80 8.18 -0.46 -0.98
CA LEU A 80 9.33 -0.52 -0.10
C LEU A 80 8.90 -0.20 1.34
N ARG A 81 9.00 -1.19 2.22
CA ARG A 81 8.71 -1.06 3.64
C ARG A 81 9.69 -0.12 4.34
N TRP A 82 9.20 0.71 5.24
CA TRP A 82 10.09 1.53 6.06
C TRP A 82 10.74 0.77 7.22
N ARG A 83 10.12 -0.35 7.61
CA ARG A 83 10.51 -1.21 8.72
C ARG A 83 10.57 -2.67 8.26
N ALA A 84 11.61 -3.40 8.69
CA ALA A 84 11.75 -4.82 8.49
C ALA A 84 10.90 -5.63 9.49
N GLN A 85 10.77 -6.93 9.26
CA GLN A 85 9.92 -7.82 10.07
C GLN A 85 10.42 -7.98 11.51
N ASP A 86 11.74 -7.94 11.70
CA ASP A 86 12.40 -7.91 13.01
C ASP A 86 12.22 -6.57 13.74
N GLY A 87 11.57 -5.61 13.08
CA GLY A 87 11.33 -4.28 13.61
C GLY A 87 12.44 -3.28 13.31
N THR A 88 13.51 -3.68 12.61
CA THR A 88 14.61 -2.78 12.25
C THR A 88 14.15 -1.76 11.22
N VAL A 89 14.43 -0.48 11.46
CA VAL A 89 14.14 0.60 10.50
C VAL A 89 15.14 0.53 9.35
N TYR A 90 14.65 0.63 8.11
CA TYR A 90 15.53 0.66 6.94
C TYR A 90 16.38 1.93 6.96
N GLN A 91 17.65 1.77 7.29
CA GLN A 91 18.59 2.87 7.60
C GLN A 91 18.61 4.01 6.56
N PRO A 92 18.58 3.74 5.23
CA PRO A 92 18.55 4.79 4.22
C PRO A 92 17.32 5.72 4.29
N LEU A 93 16.25 5.31 4.98
CA LEU A 93 15.02 6.09 5.11
C LEU A 93 14.96 6.93 6.38
N ILE A 94 15.85 6.75 7.36
CA ILE A 94 15.74 7.41 8.68
C ILE A 94 15.60 8.93 8.54
N LYS A 95 16.48 9.58 7.76
CA LYS A 95 16.43 11.03 7.55
C LYS A 95 15.13 11.47 6.88
N LEU A 96 14.67 10.71 5.88
CA LEU A 96 13.43 11.01 5.17
C LEU A 96 12.20 10.84 6.07
N LEU A 97 12.16 9.79 6.90
CA LEU A 97 11.09 9.56 7.86
C LEU A 97 11.04 10.64 8.95
N GLN A 98 12.21 11.11 9.40
CA GLN A 98 12.30 12.25 10.32
C GLN A 98 11.71 13.51 9.70
N THR A 99 12.13 13.87 8.47
CA THR A 99 11.55 14.99 7.74
C THR A 99 10.05 14.82 7.52
N LEU A 100 9.61 13.62 7.14
CA LEU A 100 8.19 13.30 6.92
C LEU A 100 7.36 13.55 8.19
N ARG A 101 7.86 13.15 9.36
CA ARG A 101 7.22 13.40 10.67
C ARG A 101 7.24 14.88 11.08
N MET A 102 8.31 15.61 10.75
CA MET A 102 8.37 17.05 11.02
C MET A 102 7.34 17.81 10.19
N GLU A 103 7.18 17.45 8.90
CA GLU A 103 6.16 18.04 8.02
C GLU A 103 4.74 17.58 8.37
N ASN A 104 4.58 16.41 9.01
CA ASN A 104 3.30 15.80 9.34
C ASN A 104 3.30 15.33 10.81
N PRO A 105 3.12 16.22 11.79
CA PRO A 105 3.23 15.88 13.22
C PRO A 105 2.24 14.81 13.70
N HIS A 106 1.09 14.67 13.02
CA HIS A 106 0.07 13.68 13.32
C HIS A 106 0.30 12.32 12.64
N LEU A 107 1.33 12.18 11.81
CA LEU A 107 1.65 10.92 11.13
C LEU A 107 2.01 9.84 12.15
N GLN A 108 1.20 8.78 12.16
CA GLN A 108 1.48 7.58 12.94
C GLN A 108 2.08 6.53 12.02
N LEU A 109 3.40 6.32 12.09
CA LEU A 109 4.06 5.25 11.36
C LEU A 109 3.46 3.91 11.78
N GLY A 110 3.00 3.12 10.80
CA GLY A 110 2.27 1.89 11.09
C GLY A 110 3.17 0.77 11.62
N PRO A 111 2.63 -0.21 12.37
CA PRO A 111 3.38 -1.41 12.74
C PRO A 111 3.84 -2.17 11.49
N ALA A 112 4.81 -3.09 11.64
CA ALA A 112 5.16 -3.98 10.53
C ALA A 112 3.90 -4.74 10.10
N SER A 113 3.48 -4.59 8.84
CA SER A 113 2.29 -5.29 8.35
C SER A 113 2.53 -6.79 8.47
N HIS A 114 1.59 -7.47 9.13
CA HIS A 114 1.56 -8.92 9.13
C HIS A 114 1.32 -9.38 7.70
N ARG A 115 2.28 -10.13 7.13
CA ARG A 115 2.05 -10.88 5.89
C ARG A 115 0.67 -11.54 6.01
N GLN A 116 -0.21 -11.26 5.06
CA GLN A 116 -1.25 -12.24 4.79
C GLN A 116 -0.50 -13.54 4.49
N PRO A 117 -0.76 -14.64 5.23
CA PRO A 117 -0.17 -15.91 4.89
C PRO A 117 -0.49 -16.15 3.41
N SER A 118 0.55 -16.49 2.65
CA SER A 118 0.40 -17.04 1.32
C SER A 118 -0.75 -18.04 1.36
N ARG A 119 -1.59 -17.95 0.33
CA ARG A 119 -2.81 -18.74 0.15
C ARG A 119 -2.45 -20.22 -0.01
N GLU A 120 -2.01 -20.85 1.07
CA GLU A 120 -1.51 -22.21 1.12
C GLU A 120 -1.92 -22.82 2.46
N GLN A 121 -3.23 -22.91 2.61
CA GLN A 121 -3.95 -23.94 3.37
C GLN A 121 -5.44 -23.75 3.09
N ARG A 122 -5.92 -24.50 2.10
CA ARG A 122 -7.34 -24.75 1.89
C ARG A 122 -7.68 -25.96 2.77
N PRO A 123 -8.46 -25.83 3.86
CA PRO A 123 -9.23 -26.98 4.32
C PRO A 123 -10.45 -27.15 3.40
N PRO A 124 -10.94 -28.38 3.15
CA PRO A 124 -12.14 -28.57 2.38
C PRO A 124 -13.35 -28.30 3.28
N SER A 125 -14.15 -27.27 2.99
CA SER A 125 -15.52 -27.24 3.53
C SER A 125 -16.47 -26.45 2.63
N SER A 126 -17.31 -27.25 1.95
CA SER A 126 -18.65 -26.99 1.42
C SER A 126 -18.95 -25.61 0.84
N SER A 127 -18.90 -25.52 -0.49
CA SER A 127 -19.67 -24.55 -1.26
C SER A 127 -21.17 -24.77 -1.01
N GLN A 128 -21.78 -23.95 -0.15
CA GLN A 128 -23.23 -23.82 -0.14
C GLN A 128 -23.60 -22.75 -1.18
N CYS A 129 -23.84 -23.21 -2.41
CA CYS A 129 -24.39 -22.39 -3.47
C CYS A 129 -25.70 -21.76 -3.00
N LEU A 130 -25.88 -20.46 -3.28
CA LEU A 130 -27.18 -19.80 -3.26
C LEU A 130 -28.11 -20.54 -4.23
N LYS A 131 -28.94 -21.42 -3.70
CA LYS A 131 -30.15 -21.88 -4.35
C LYS A 131 -31.30 -21.24 -3.58
N ASP A 132 -31.95 -20.27 -4.22
CA ASP A 132 -33.36 -20.38 -4.54
C ASP A 132 -33.83 -19.08 -5.19
N GLY A 133 -33.89 -19.13 -6.52
CA GLY A 133 -34.60 -18.18 -7.35
C GLY A 133 -35.47 -18.98 -8.30
N ARG A 134 -36.65 -19.38 -7.83
CA ARG A 134 -37.81 -19.73 -8.66
C ARG A 134 -39.09 -19.57 -7.86
#